data_AF-A0A844XS78-F1
#
_entry.id   AF-A0A844XS78-F1
#
_cell.length_a   1.000
_cell.length_b   1.000
_cell.length_c   1.000
_cell.angle_alpha   90.00
_cell.angle_beta   90.00
_cell.angle_gamma   90.00
#
_symmetry.space_group_name_H-M   'P 1'
#
loop_
_entity.id
_entity.type
_entity.pdbx_description
1 polymer ?
#
loop_
_entity_poly.entity_id
_entity_poly.type
_entity_poly.pdbx_seq_one_letter_code
_entity_poly.pdbx_strand_id
1 'polypeptide(L)'
;MRKIALFAAASAAALSLAACSEATEDAAGETADSAAADTEANMEAMEAGAEEAGAELEAGAEDMAAEADAAAAEVEADVQDETADEAAVD
;
A
#
# COMPACT_ATOMS: atom_id res chain seq x y z
N MET A 1 47.95 -4.61 45.91
CA MET A 1 47.03 -5.55 45.24
C MET A 1 45.63 -4.98 44.99
N ARG A 2 44.98 -4.28 45.94
CA ARG A 2 43.62 -3.72 45.75
C ARG A 2 43.48 -2.70 44.60
N LYS A 3 44.53 -1.94 44.29
CA LYS A 3 44.50 -0.88 43.26
C LYS A 3 44.51 -1.41 41.82
N ILE A 4 45.06 -2.60 41.58
CA ILE A 4 45.17 -3.19 40.23
C ILE A 4 43.84 -3.83 39.80
N ALA A 5 43.09 -4.40 40.76
CA ALA A 5 41.77 -4.98 40.51
C ALA A 5 40.73 -3.94 40.05
N LEU A 6 40.81 -2.70 40.54
CA LEU A 6 39.87 -1.64 40.17
C LEU A 6 40.10 -1.13 38.74
N PHE A 7 41.34 -1.06 38.28
CA PHE A 7 41.64 -0.68 36.89
C PHE A 7 41.16 -1.74 35.89
N ALA A 8 41.34 -3.03 36.20
CA ALA A 8 40.87 -4.12 35.33
C ALA A 8 39.33 -4.14 35.22
N ALA A 9 38.62 -3.90 36.32
CA ALA A 9 37.16 -3.82 36.33
C ALA A 9 36.64 -2.60 35.55
N ALA A 10 37.31 -1.44 35.67
CA ALA A 10 36.94 -0.23 34.94
C ALA A 10 37.17 -0.36 33.43
N SER A 11 38.27 -0.98 33.00
CA SER A 11 38.53 -1.24 31.58
C SER A 11 37.58 -2.28 30.98
N ALA A 12 37.20 -3.31 31.74
CA ALA A 12 36.21 -4.29 31.30
C ALA A 12 34.82 -3.66 31.15
N ALA A 13 34.42 -2.80 32.09
CA ALA A 13 33.16 -2.06 32.03
C ALA A 13 33.11 -1.10 30.82
N ALA A 14 34.21 -0.41 30.52
CA ALA A 14 34.30 0.47 29.35
C ALA A 14 34.21 -0.31 28.03
N LEU A 15 34.84 -1.49 27.94
CA LEU A 15 34.77 -2.38 26.77
C LEU A 15 33.36 -2.94 26.57
N SER A 16 32.66 -3.31 27.65
CA SER A 16 31.26 -3.75 27.57
C SER A 16 30.29 -2.63 27.19
N LEU A 17 30.57 -1.38 27.58
CA LEU A 17 29.75 -0.23 27.18
C LEU A 17 29.91 0.10 25.69
N ALA A 18 31.13 -0.01 25.17
CA ALA A 18 31.40 0.16 23.74
C ALA A 18 30.76 -0.95 22.88
N ALA A 19 30.81 -2.21 23.34
CA ALA A 19 30.13 -3.33 22.67
C ALA A 19 28.60 -3.21 22.72
N CYS A 20 28.03 -2.69 23.81
CA CYS A 20 26.60 -2.35 23.85
C CYS A 20 26.26 -1.18 22.91
N SER A 21 27.19 -0.26 22.61
CA SER A 21 26.96 0.85 21.68
C SER A 21 26.94 0.37 20.23
N GLU A 22 27.89 -0.47 19.82
CA GLU A 22 27.96 -1.02 18.46
C GLU A 22 26.80 -1.98 18.18
N ALA A 23 26.45 -2.85 19.13
CA ALA A 23 25.26 -3.70 19.01
C ALA A 23 23.95 -2.90 18.99
N THR A 24 23.89 -1.75 19.67
CA THR A 24 22.72 -0.84 19.59
C THR A 24 22.67 -0.14 18.24
N GLU A 25 23.81 0.24 17.68
CA GLU A 25 23.90 0.90 16.37
C GLU A 25 23.54 -0.07 15.23
N ASP A 26 24.02 -1.31 15.27
CA ASP A 26 23.61 -2.37 14.34
C ASP A 26 22.11 -2.65 14.44
N ALA A 27 21.57 -2.82 15.65
CA ALA A 27 20.13 -3.05 15.84
C ALA A 27 19.28 -1.86 15.38
N ALA A 28 19.77 -0.62 15.56
CA ALA A 28 19.12 0.58 15.06
C ALA A 28 19.17 0.65 13.53
N GLY A 29 20.29 0.26 12.91
CA GLY A 29 20.43 0.12 11.45
C GLY A 29 19.44 -0.90 10.90
N GLU A 30 19.39 -2.10 11.48
CA GLU A 30 18.49 -3.17 11.07
C GLU A 30 17.01 -2.80 11.27
N THR A 31 16.70 -2.03 12.33
CA THR A 31 15.36 -1.46 12.54
C THR A 31 15.02 -0.41 11.50
N ALA A 32 15.96 0.47 11.13
CA ALA A 32 15.75 1.47 10.10
C ALA A 32 15.54 0.83 8.72
N ASP A 33 16.34 -0.18 8.38
CA ASP A 33 16.21 -0.96 7.15
C ASP A 33 14.87 -1.71 7.12
N SER A 34 14.46 -2.32 8.23
CA SER A 34 13.16 -2.99 8.34
C SER A 34 12.00 -2.00 8.20
N ALA A 35 12.09 -0.82 8.83
CA ALA A 35 11.06 0.21 8.71
C ALA A 35 10.96 0.78 7.28
N ALA A 36 12.10 0.88 6.58
CA ALA A 36 12.12 1.26 5.16
C ALA A 36 11.46 0.18 4.29
N ALA A 37 11.80 -1.09 4.51
CA ALA A 37 11.21 -2.21 3.80
C ALA A 37 9.69 -2.33 4.04
N ASP A 38 9.24 -2.14 5.29
CA ASP A 38 7.81 -2.12 5.62
C ASP A 38 7.09 -0.95 4.94
N THR A 39 7.76 0.20 4.82
CA THR A 39 7.22 1.39 4.15
C THR A 39 7.07 1.15 2.65
N GLU A 40 8.07 0.53 2.01
CA GLU A 40 8.04 0.16 0.60
C GLU A 40 6.95 -0.88 0.31
N ALA A 41 6.89 -1.96 1.11
CA ALA A 41 5.86 -2.99 0.97
C ALA A 41 4.43 -2.45 1.17
N ASN A 42 4.22 -1.52 2.11
CA ASN A 42 2.91 -0.90 2.29
C ASN A 42 2.55 0.04 1.12
N MET A 43 3.52 0.77 0.55
CA MET A 43 3.28 1.58 -0.65
C MET A 43 2.92 0.70 -1.85
N GLU A 44 3.65 -0.38 -2.09
CA GLU A 44 3.35 -1.34 -3.16
C GLU A 44 1.95 -1.96 -2.99
N ALA A 45 1.60 -2.36 -1.76
CA ALA A 45 0.27 -2.91 -1.47
C ALA A 45 -0.85 -1.87 -1.68
N MET A 46 -0.59 -0.60 -1.32
CA MET A 46 -1.54 0.49 -1.55
C MET A 46 -1.70 0.81 -3.04
N GLU A 47 -0.61 0.80 -3.80
CA GLU A 47 -0.62 1.03 -5.25
C GLU A 47 -1.39 -0.08 -5.97
N ALA A 48 -1.10 -1.35 -5.67
CA ALA A 48 -1.86 -2.48 -6.21
C ALA A 48 -3.36 -2.40 -5.87
N GLY A 49 -3.69 -2.05 -4.61
CA GLY A 49 -5.08 -1.87 -4.20
C GLY A 49 -5.77 -0.69 -4.89
N ALA A 50 -5.04 0.39 -5.18
CA ALA A 50 -5.57 1.54 -5.91
C ALA A 50 -5.80 1.23 -7.39
N GLU A 51 -4.91 0.47 -8.03
CA GLU A 51 -5.10 -0.01 -9.41
C GLU A 51 -6.32 -0.92 -9.53
N GLU A 52 -6.50 -1.88 -8.61
CA GLU A 52 -7.65 -2.78 -8.60
C GLU A 52 -8.96 -2.02 -8.37
N ALA A 53 -9.00 -1.12 -7.38
CA ALA A 53 -10.17 -0.27 -7.15
C ALA A 53 -10.48 0.65 -8.34
N GLY A 54 -9.45 1.14 -9.05
CA GLY A 54 -9.61 1.92 -10.27
C GLY A 54 -10.26 1.11 -11.39
N ALA A 55 -9.80 -0.13 -11.60
CA ALA A 55 -10.35 -1.03 -12.60
C ALA A 55 -11.80 -1.44 -12.30
N GLU A 56 -12.14 -1.72 -11.03
CA GLU A 56 -13.53 -1.99 -10.64
C GLU A 56 -14.45 -0.79 -10.86
N LEU A 57 -13.96 0.43 -10.57
CA LEU A 57 -14.72 1.65 -10.79
C LEU A 57 -14.96 1.92 -12.27
N GLU A 58 -13.95 1.70 -13.12
CA GLU A 58 -14.07 1.82 -14.57
C GLU A 58 -15.08 0.82 -15.12
N ALA A 59 -15.00 -0.46 -14.74
CA ALA A 59 -15.96 -1.48 -15.13
C ALA A 59 -17.39 -1.14 -14.67
N GLY A 60 -17.55 -0.68 -13.44
CA GLY A 60 -18.86 -0.25 -12.92
C GLY A 60 -19.42 0.98 -13.66
N ALA A 61 -18.55 1.90 -14.08
CA ALA A 61 -18.96 3.06 -14.88
C ALA A 61 -19.38 2.67 -16.29
N GLU A 62 -18.67 1.73 -16.93
CA GLU A 62 -19.04 1.16 -18.22
C GLU A 62 -20.40 0.44 -18.16
N ASP A 63 -20.63 -0.39 -17.14
CA ASP A 63 -21.91 -1.06 -16.92
C ASP A 63 -23.06 -0.05 -16.71
N MET A 64 -22.84 0.97 -15.89
CA MET A 64 -23.83 2.04 -15.68
C MET A 64 -24.12 2.82 -16.96
N ALA A 65 -23.11 3.08 -17.79
CA ALA A 65 -23.29 3.76 -19.07
C ALA A 65 -24.11 2.89 -20.03
N ALA A 66 -23.82 1.60 -20.10
CA ALA A 66 -24.58 0.65 -20.92
C ALA A 66 -26.04 0.53 -20.46
N GLU A 67 -26.29 0.51 -19.14
CA GLU A 67 -27.65 0.49 -18.59
C GLU A 67 -28.41 1.79 -18.88
N ALA A 68 -27.72 2.94 -18.81
CA ALA A 68 -28.30 4.23 -19.17
C ALA A 68 -28.66 4.32 -20.65
N ASP A 69 -27.80 3.85 -21.55
CA ASP A 69 -28.09 3.79 -22.99
C ASP A 69 -29.26 2.85 -23.28
N ALA A 70 -29.31 1.68 -22.63
CA ALA A 70 -30.45 0.76 -22.78
C ALA A 70 -31.77 1.40 -22.32
N ALA A 71 -31.76 2.09 -21.17
CA ALA A 71 -32.94 2.81 -20.69
C ALA A 71 -33.35 3.96 -21.62
N ALA A 72 -32.39 4.66 -22.23
CA ALA A 72 -32.67 5.69 -23.23
C ALA A 72 -33.33 5.10 -24.47
N ALA A 73 -32.81 3.98 -24.99
CA ALA A 73 -33.39 3.28 -26.12
C ALA A 73 -34.82 2.77 -25.85
N GLU A 74 -35.11 2.28 -24.64
CA GLU A 74 -36.48 1.91 -24.25
C GLU A 74 -37.43 3.11 -24.26
N VAL A 75 -36.99 4.26 -23.73
CA VAL A 75 -37.80 5.49 -23.73
C VAL A 75 -38.04 6.00 -25.15
N GLU A 76 -37.03 5.92 -26.00
CA GLU A 76 -37.13 6.31 -27.41
C GLU A 76 -38.09 5.42 -28.18
N ALA A 77 -37.97 4.09 -28.01
CA ALA A 77 -38.89 3.12 -28.59
C ALA A 77 -40.35 3.40 -28.22
N ASP A 78 -40.62 3.72 -26.94
CA ASP A 78 -41.95 4.10 -26.45
C ASP A 78 -42.47 5.40 -27.10
N VAL A 79 -41.59 6.38 -27.36
CA VAL A 79 -41.96 7.67 -27.95
C VAL A 79 -42.18 7.55 -29.46
N GLN A 80 -41.40 6.72 -30.14
CA GLN A 80 -41.39 6.57 -31.59
C GLN A 80 -42.26 5.42 -32.11
N ASP A 81 -42.88 4.63 -31.21
CA ASP A 81 -43.71 3.44 -31.53
C ASP A 81 -42.92 2.40 -32.34
N GLU A 82 -41.68 2.16 -31.93
CA GLU A 82 -40.76 1.18 -32.52
C GLU A 82 -40.20 0.22 -31.46
N THR A 83 -39.31 -0.68 -31.86
CA THR A 83 -38.68 -1.62 -30.93
C THR A 83 -37.42 -1.03 -30.30
N ALA A 84 -37.11 -1.41 -29.04
CA ALA A 84 -35.88 -0.96 -28.37
C ALA A 84 -34.60 -1.35 -29.15
N ASP A 85 -34.62 -2.46 -29.89
CA ASP A 85 -33.50 -2.86 -30.74
C ASP A 85 -33.31 -1.93 -31.95
N GLU A 86 -34.41 -1.38 -32.50
CA GLU A 86 -34.35 -0.40 -33.58
C GLU A 86 -33.91 0.98 -33.05
N ALA A 87 -34.46 1.41 -31.91
CA ALA A 87 -34.07 2.64 -31.24
C ALA A 87 -32.59 2.63 -30.78
N ALA A 88 -32.06 1.48 -30.36
CA ALA A 88 -30.66 1.34 -29.92
C ALA A 88 -29.62 1.50 -31.05
N VAL A 89 -30.05 1.53 -32.32
CA VAL A 89 -29.16 1.59 -33.49
C VAL A 89 -29.43 2.76 -34.45
N ASP A 90 -30.39 3.64 -34.14
CA ASP A 90 -30.70 4.86 -34.92
C ASP A 90 -29.66 5.99 -34.69
#